data_AF-A0A2S9KD37-F1
#
_entry.id   AF-A0A2S9KD37-F1
#
_cell.length_a   1.000
_cell.length_b   1.000
_cell.length_c   1.000
_cell.angle_alpha   90.00
_cell.angle_beta   90.00
_cell.angle_gamma   90.00
#
_symmetry.space_group_name_H-M   'P 1'
#
loop_
_entity.id
_entity.type
_entity.pdbx_description
1 polymer ?
#
loop_
_entity_poly.entity_id
_entity_poly.type
_entity_poly.pdbx_seq_one_letter_code
_entity_poly.pdbx_strand_id
1 'polypeptide(L)'
;MQIVVTAFLDESQVLVEESTRLVDLYQHKQPDFPDRLVDWLRRCEDLLKRHRRSQLAPLSALRARALAAIAGVHEGAESAARRLQARKQTTGACALLLGQAQGLLHEAQAALEPRRDEAARLIQQMLQILIQNGLLQALLDAATGPAERLARVWLACQTRPEVANGARQVLGLVAWADALRLIDQTLDAWRL
;
A
#
# COMPACT_ATOMS: atom_id res chain seq x y z
N MET A 1 -17.09 -4.20 -8.30
CA MET A 1 -16.28 -3.03 -7.88
C MET A 1 -14.84 -3.51 -7.72
N GLN A 2 -13.99 -3.21 -8.70
CA GLN A 2 -12.58 -3.61 -8.66
C GLN A 2 -11.84 -2.71 -7.67
N ILE A 3 -10.95 -3.32 -6.89
CA ILE A 3 -10.14 -2.58 -5.91
C ILE A 3 -9.06 -1.82 -6.67
N VAL A 4 -8.84 -0.55 -6.31
CA VAL A 4 -7.70 0.24 -6.79
C VAL A 4 -6.44 -0.31 -6.13
N VAL A 5 -5.70 -1.14 -6.86
CA VAL A 5 -4.54 -1.89 -6.37
C VAL A 5 -3.38 -0.96 -6.09
N THR A 6 -3.12 -0.02 -6.99
CA THR A 6 -1.98 0.91 -6.89
C THR A 6 -2.12 1.82 -5.67
N ALA A 7 -3.30 2.42 -5.47
CA ALA A 7 -3.57 3.26 -4.30
C ALA A 7 -3.36 2.51 -2.97
N PHE A 8 -3.81 1.25 -2.88
CA PHE A 8 -3.56 0.46 -1.68
C PHE A 8 -2.06 0.26 -1.45
N LEU A 9 -1.29 -0.10 -2.48
CA LEU A 9 0.14 -0.36 -2.35
C LEU A 9 0.91 0.91 -1.95
N ASP A 10 0.57 2.06 -2.53
CA ASP A 10 1.19 3.34 -2.20
C ASP A 10 0.89 3.77 -0.75
N GLU A 11 -0.38 3.70 -0.34
CA GLU A 11 -0.76 4.04 1.03
C GLU A 11 -0.16 3.06 2.06
N SER A 12 -0.04 1.78 1.69
CA SER A 12 0.58 0.75 2.51
C SER A 12 2.09 0.98 2.66
N GLN A 13 2.76 1.44 1.60
CA GLN A 13 4.19 1.79 1.63
C GLN A 13 4.48 2.90 2.64
N VAL A 14 3.63 3.94 2.70
CA VAL A 14 3.76 5.02 3.71
C VAL A 14 3.68 4.46 5.13
N LEU A 15 2.79 3.49 5.38
CA LEU A 15 2.67 2.85 6.69
C LEU A 15 3.86 1.94 7.02
N VAL A 16 4.47 1.29 6.02
CA VAL A 16 5.72 0.54 6.19
C VAL A 16 6.86 1.47 6.58
N GLU A 17 7.02 2.60 5.90
CA GLU A 17 8.04 3.60 6.23
C GLU A 17 7.83 4.20 7.63
N GLU A 18 6.58 4.36 8.06
CA GLU A 18 6.33 4.78 9.43
C GLU A 18 6.64 3.69 10.46
N SER A 19 6.44 2.42 10.10
CA SER A 19 6.78 1.32 10.99
C SER A 19 8.28 1.25 11.31
N THR A 20 9.16 1.68 10.39
CA THR A 20 10.60 1.79 10.67
C THR A 20 10.89 2.88 11.69
N ARG A 21 10.18 4.01 11.62
CA ARG A 21 10.28 5.08 12.65
C ARG A 21 9.80 4.60 14.02
N LEU A 22 8.80 3.71 14.08
CA LEU A 22 8.37 3.10 15.35
C LEU A 22 9.46 2.21 15.95
N VAL A 23 10.24 1.50 15.12
CA VAL A 23 11.42 0.74 15.58
C VAL A 23 12.46 1.69 16.17
N ASP A 24 12.69 2.84 15.55
CA ASP A 24 13.61 3.86 16.10
C ASP A 24 13.12 4.37 17.47
N LEU A 25 11.83 4.68 17.60
CA LEU A 25 11.25 5.10 18.90
C LEU A 25 11.47 4.02 19.99
N TYR A 26 11.28 2.75 19.64
CA TYR A 26 11.54 1.64 20.54
C TYR A 26 13.03 1.55 20.93
N GLN A 27 13.93 1.62 19.94
CA GLN A 27 15.38 1.55 20.14
C GLN A 27 15.87 2.67 21.08
N HIS A 28 15.35 3.88 20.89
CA HIS A 28 15.68 5.06 21.71
C HIS A 28 14.90 5.10 23.03
N LYS A 29 14.11 4.06 23.35
CA LYS A 29 13.31 3.94 24.58
C LYS A 29 12.38 5.13 24.81
N GLN A 30 11.81 5.65 23.73
CA GLN A 30 10.92 6.80 23.79
C GLN A 30 9.62 6.42 24.53
N PRO A 31 9.16 7.23 25.48
CA PRO A 31 8.01 6.88 26.32
C PRO A 31 6.68 6.89 25.55
N ASP A 32 6.60 7.61 24.44
CA ASP A 32 5.39 7.70 23.59
C ASP A 32 5.26 6.54 22.59
N PHE A 33 6.25 5.64 22.49
CA PHE A 33 6.22 4.51 21.56
C PHE A 33 4.93 3.67 21.62
N PRO A 34 4.41 3.24 22.80
CA PRO A 34 3.19 2.44 22.87
C PRO A 34 1.97 3.17 22.28
N ASP A 35 1.82 4.47 22.56
CA ASP A 35 0.70 5.26 22.06
C ASP A 35 0.81 5.47 20.55
N ARG A 36 2.03 5.77 20.05
CA ARG A 36 2.34 5.88 18.62
C ARG A 36 2.05 4.59 17.87
N LEU A 37 2.35 3.43 18.47
CA LEU A 37 2.02 2.13 17.90
C LEU A 37 0.51 1.95 17.76
N VAL A 38 -0.28 2.28 18.79
CA VAL A 38 -1.75 2.16 18.73
C VAL A 38 -2.34 3.04 17.62
N ASP A 39 -1.86 4.28 17.50
CA ASP A 39 -2.29 5.20 16.43
C ASP A 39 -1.91 4.71 15.03
N TRP A 40 -0.73 4.10 14.89
CA TRP A 40 -0.32 3.46 13.64
C TRP A 40 -1.18 2.23 13.32
N LEU A 41 -1.44 1.34 14.30
CA LEU A 41 -2.33 0.18 14.14
C LEU A 41 -3.74 0.60 13.70
N ARG A 42 -4.29 1.68 14.26
CA ARG A 42 -5.58 2.25 13.83
C ARG A 42 -5.56 2.65 12.35
N ARG A 43 -4.50 3.33 11.89
CA ARG A 43 -4.39 3.74 10.47
C ARG A 43 -4.22 2.55 9.54
N CYS A 44 -3.48 1.52 9.96
CA CYS A 44 -3.42 0.26 9.25
C CYS A 44 -4.82 -0.39 9.15
N GLU A 45 -5.62 -0.41 10.23
CA GLU A 45 -7.00 -0.90 10.20
C GLU A 45 -7.87 -0.12 9.21
N ASP A 46 -7.79 1.22 9.23
CA ASP A 46 -8.55 2.07 8.32
C ASP A 46 -8.21 1.83 6.85
N LEU A 47 -6.92 1.61 6.53
CA LEU A 47 -6.48 1.21 5.20
C LEU A 47 -7.05 -0.16 4.81
N LEU A 48 -6.85 -1.19 5.64
CA LEU A 48 -7.34 -2.54 5.36
C LEU A 48 -8.87 -2.59 5.23
N LYS A 49 -9.59 -1.79 6.02
CA LYS A 49 -11.05 -1.66 5.97
C LYS A 49 -11.52 -1.03 4.66
N ARG A 50 -10.93 0.10 4.23
CA ARG A 50 -11.26 0.76 2.95
C ARG A 50 -11.06 -0.18 1.76
N HIS A 51 -10.02 -0.99 1.78
CA HIS A 51 -9.69 -1.93 0.71
C HIS A 51 -10.21 -3.36 0.93
N ARG A 52 -11.06 -3.59 1.95
CA ARG A 52 -11.73 -4.87 2.26
C ARG A 52 -10.75 -6.05 2.36
N ARG A 53 -9.65 -5.86 3.09
CA ARG A 53 -8.60 -6.88 3.28
C ARG A 53 -8.92 -7.80 4.45
N SER A 54 -8.63 -9.10 4.29
CA SER A 54 -8.86 -10.12 5.31
C SER A 54 -8.01 -9.91 6.56
N GLN A 55 -6.87 -9.23 6.42
CA GLN A 55 -5.95 -8.90 7.52
C GLN A 55 -6.54 -7.90 8.53
N LEU A 56 -7.70 -7.29 8.26
CA LEU A 56 -8.35 -6.35 9.18
C LEU A 56 -8.64 -6.97 10.56
N ALA A 57 -9.20 -8.19 10.58
CA ALA A 57 -9.57 -8.86 11.82
C ALA A 57 -8.35 -9.21 12.70
N PRO A 58 -7.30 -9.88 12.19
CA PRO A 58 -6.11 -10.15 13.00
C PRO A 58 -5.40 -8.86 13.43
N LEU A 59 -5.36 -7.82 12.59
CA LEU A 59 -4.78 -6.53 12.98
C LEU A 59 -5.57 -5.87 14.14
N SER A 60 -6.90 -5.94 14.11
CA SER A 60 -7.76 -5.46 15.19
C SER A 60 -7.48 -6.16 16.52
N ALA A 61 -7.20 -7.47 16.47
CA ALA A 61 -6.81 -8.23 17.64
C ALA A 61 -5.44 -7.77 18.20
N LEU A 62 -4.48 -7.42 17.34
CA LEU A 62 -3.19 -6.87 17.77
C LEU A 62 -3.36 -5.52 18.48
N ARG A 63 -4.23 -4.63 17.96
CA ARG A 63 -4.52 -3.35 18.62
C ARG A 63 -5.19 -3.54 19.98
N ALA A 64 -6.13 -4.47 20.10
CA ALA A 64 -6.74 -4.81 21.39
C ALA A 64 -5.69 -5.29 22.40
N ARG A 65 -4.73 -6.13 21.97
CA ARG A 65 -3.62 -6.59 22.82
C ARG A 65 -2.68 -5.47 23.23
N ALA A 66 -2.39 -4.53 22.33
CA ALA A 66 -1.57 -3.35 22.64
C ALA A 66 -2.24 -2.47 23.70
N LEU A 67 -3.54 -2.18 23.52
CA LEU A 67 -4.34 -1.43 24.48
C LEU A 67 -4.38 -2.10 25.86
N ALA A 68 -4.58 -3.43 25.90
CA ALA A 68 -4.55 -4.19 27.15
C ALA A 68 -3.18 -4.12 27.86
N ALA A 69 -2.08 -4.21 27.10
CA ALA A 69 -0.73 -4.08 27.64
C ALA A 69 -0.45 -2.68 28.21
N ILE A 70 -1.03 -1.63 27.62
CA ILE A 70 -0.91 -0.24 28.10
C ILE A 70 -1.76 -0.04 29.36
N ALA A 71 -3.01 -0.52 29.35
CA ALA A 71 -3.91 -0.43 30.49
C ALA A 71 -3.36 -1.17 31.72
N GLY A 72 -2.78 -2.36 31.54
CA GLY A 72 -2.22 -3.17 32.62
C GLY A 72 -1.05 -2.55 33.39
N VAL A 73 -0.41 -1.48 32.86
CA VAL A 73 0.61 -0.70 33.59
C VAL A 73 0.00 0.14 34.72
N HIS A 74 -1.28 0.49 34.60
CA HIS A 74 -1.95 1.43 35.50
C HIS A 74 -2.48 0.74 36.77
N GLU A 75 -2.67 -0.58 36.75
CA GLU A 75 -3.18 -1.36 37.88
C GLU A 75 -2.04 -2.04 38.66
N GLY A 76 -1.69 -1.51 39.84
CA GLY A 76 -0.96 -2.30 40.86
C GLY A 76 0.52 -2.01 41.10
N ALA A 77 1.12 -0.97 40.50
CA ALA A 77 2.53 -0.65 40.72
C ALA A 77 2.76 0.34 41.87
N GLU A 78 2.81 -0.16 43.11
CA GLU A 78 2.98 0.64 44.34
C GLU A 78 4.36 1.33 44.45
N SER A 79 5.41 0.80 43.83
CA SER A 79 6.78 1.35 43.88
C SER A 79 7.29 1.88 42.55
N ALA A 80 8.23 2.83 42.58
CA ALA A 80 8.86 3.39 41.37
C ALA A 80 9.60 2.32 40.55
N ALA A 81 10.24 1.35 41.22
CA ALA A 81 10.91 0.23 40.57
C ALA A 81 9.92 -0.70 39.83
N ARG A 82 8.77 -1.02 40.46
CA ARG A 82 7.71 -1.80 39.81
C ARG A 82 7.09 -1.06 38.63
N ARG A 83 6.89 0.26 38.73
CA ARG A 83 6.42 1.10 37.62
C ARG A 83 7.38 1.09 36.43
N LEU A 84 8.69 1.18 36.68
CA LEU A 84 9.71 1.11 35.62
C LEU A 84 9.71 -0.27 34.94
N GLN A 85 9.60 -1.34 35.72
CA GLN A 85 9.53 -2.71 35.20
C GLN A 85 8.27 -2.96 34.37
N ALA A 86 7.10 -2.54 34.85
CA ALA A 86 5.83 -2.62 34.13
C ALA A 86 5.90 -1.86 32.79
N ARG A 87 6.46 -0.64 32.79
CA ARG A 87 6.69 0.13 31.56
C ARG A 87 7.57 -0.63 30.57
N LYS A 88 8.70 -1.19 31.02
CA LYS A 88 9.59 -2.01 30.16
C LYS A 88 8.87 -3.22 29.58
N GLN A 89 8.04 -3.90 30.37
CA GLN A 89 7.25 -5.05 29.92
C GLN A 89 6.24 -4.64 28.84
N THR A 90 5.53 -3.54 29.03
CA THR A 90 4.58 -3.01 28.03
C THR A 90 5.27 -2.57 26.76
N THR A 91 6.38 -1.84 26.85
CA THR A 91 7.17 -1.44 25.68
C THR A 91 7.66 -2.68 24.91
N GLY A 92 8.17 -3.71 25.62
CA GLY A 92 8.59 -4.97 24.99
C GLY A 92 7.43 -5.74 24.34
N ALA A 93 6.28 -5.81 25.00
CA ALA A 93 5.07 -6.43 24.43
C ALA A 93 4.61 -5.70 23.17
N CYS A 94 4.59 -4.37 23.19
CA CYS A 94 4.26 -3.53 22.03
C CYS A 94 5.23 -3.74 20.87
N ALA A 95 6.53 -3.89 21.13
CA ALA A 95 7.52 -4.18 20.09
C ALA A 95 7.27 -5.54 19.40
N LEU A 96 6.86 -6.56 20.15
CA LEU A 96 6.48 -7.86 19.55
C LEU A 96 5.22 -7.75 18.68
N LEU A 97 4.25 -6.94 19.10
CA LEU A 97 3.02 -6.70 18.34
C LEU A 97 3.29 -5.90 17.06
N LEU A 98 4.25 -4.96 17.08
CA LEU A 98 4.71 -4.24 15.89
C LEU A 98 5.19 -5.21 14.80
N GLY A 99 6.06 -6.16 15.14
CA GLY A 99 6.55 -7.17 14.19
C GLY A 99 5.43 -8.03 13.59
N GLN A 100 4.45 -8.44 14.41
CA GLN A 100 3.27 -9.18 13.93
C GLN A 100 2.41 -8.35 12.97
N ALA A 101 2.21 -7.06 13.28
CA ALA A 101 1.44 -6.16 12.44
C ALA A 101 2.15 -5.83 11.12
N GLN A 102 3.48 -5.68 11.13
CA GLN A 102 4.28 -5.55 9.92
C GLN A 102 4.11 -6.78 9.01
N GLY A 103 4.14 -7.99 9.57
CA GLY A 103 3.89 -9.22 8.83
C GLY A 103 2.52 -9.23 8.13
N LEU A 104 1.45 -8.86 8.85
CA LEU A 104 0.11 -8.76 8.28
C LEU A 104 0.01 -7.71 7.16
N LEU A 105 0.66 -6.56 7.33
CA LEU A 105 0.66 -5.52 6.30
C LEU A 105 1.40 -5.98 5.04
N HIS A 106 2.55 -6.63 5.22
CA HIS A 106 3.33 -7.22 4.13
C HIS A 106 2.54 -8.32 3.39
N GLU A 107 1.88 -9.23 4.10
CA GLU A 107 1.00 -10.24 3.49
C GLU A 107 -0.11 -9.61 2.64
N ALA A 108 -0.69 -8.51 3.10
CA ALA A 108 -1.73 -7.80 2.36
C ALA A 108 -1.19 -7.14 1.07
N GLN A 109 0.07 -6.67 1.08
CA GLN A 109 0.76 -6.14 -0.10
C GLN A 109 1.12 -7.26 -1.09
N ALA A 110 1.80 -8.30 -0.61
CA ALA A 110 2.26 -9.43 -1.42
C ALA A 110 1.11 -10.14 -2.16
N ALA A 111 -0.11 -10.12 -1.62
CA ALA A 111 -1.29 -10.65 -2.28
C ALA A 111 -1.71 -9.88 -3.55
N LEU A 112 -1.23 -8.64 -3.72
CA LEU A 112 -1.63 -7.73 -4.80
C LEU A 112 -0.51 -7.40 -5.78
N GLU A 113 0.74 -7.43 -5.33
CA GLU A 113 1.93 -7.17 -6.16
C GLU A 113 1.92 -7.98 -7.46
N PRO A 114 1.65 -9.30 -7.48
CA PRO A 114 1.66 -10.07 -8.73
C PRO A 114 0.64 -9.56 -9.76
N ARG A 115 -0.53 -9.07 -9.29
CA ARG A 115 -1.57 -8.53 -10.19
C ARG A 115 -1.15 -7.18 -10.76
N ARG A 116 -0.54 -6.32 -9.95
CA ARG A 116 0.02 -5.04 -10.41
C ARG A 116 1.13 -5.29 -11.43
N ASP A 117 2.06 -6.17 -11.11
CA ASP A 117 3.25 -6.43 -11.93
C ASP A 117 2.87 -7.03 -13.28
N GLU A 118 1.90 -7.96 -13.30
CA GLU A 118 1.37 -8.49 -14.54
C GLU A 118 0.68 -7.41 -15.39
N ALA A 119 -0.17 -6.57 -14.77
CA ALA A 119 -0.80 -5.47 -15.48
C ALA A 119 0.24 -4.48 -16.05
N ALA A 120 1.28 -4.16 -15.28
CA ALA A 120 2.37 -3.29 -15.72
C ALA A 120 3.13 -3.89 -16.93
N ARG A 121 3.44 -5.19 -16.90
CA ARG A 121 4.09 -5.89 -18.01
C ARG A 121 3.24 -5.85 -19.28
N LEU A 122 1.94 -6.13 -19.17
CA LEU A 122 1.02 -6.06 -20.31
C LEU A 122 0.92 -4.64 -20.88
N ILE A 123 0.84 -3.62 -20.02
CA ILE A 123 0.82 -2.21 -20.44
C ILE A 123 2.10 -1.85 -21.19
N GLN A 124 3.27 -2.22 -20.67
CA GLN A 124 4.55 -2.00 -21.36
C GLN A 124 4.56 -2.63 -22.76
N GLN A 125 4.12 -3.88 -22.89
CA GLN A 125 4.03 -4.55 -24.19
C GLN A 125 3.08 -3.82 -25.15
N MET A 126 1.91 -3.41 -24.67
CA MET A 126 0.94 -2.69 -25.49
C MET A 126 1.48 -1.34 -25.97
N LEU A 127 2.12 -0.58 -25.07
CA LEU A 127 2.72 0.70 -25.42
C LEU A 127 3.90 0.53 -26.40
N GLN A 128 4.70 -0.53 -26.27
CA GLN A 128 5.74 -0.85 -27.24
C GLN A 128 5.18 -1.14 -28.64
N ILE A 129 4.07 -1.87 -28.75
CA ILE A 129 3.39 -2.10 -30.03
C ILE A 129 2.90 -0.77 -30.63
N LEU A 130 2.35 0.12 -29.80
CA LEU A 130 1.94 1.46 -30.25
C LEU A 130 3.12 2.33 -30.71
N ILE A 131 4.29 2.20 -30.08
CA ILE A 131 5.54 2.86 -30.52
C ILE A 131 5.98 2.32 -31.88
N GLN A 132 6.03 0.99 -32.04
CA GLN A 132 6.47 0.34 -33.29
C GLN A 132 5.59 0.73 -34.49
N ASN A 133 4.30 0.96 -34.24
CA ASN A 133 3.35 1.41 -35.26
C ASN A 133 3.37 2.94 -35.48
N GLY A 134 4.27 3.68 -34.81
CA GLY A 134 4.36 5.14 -34.89
C GLY A 134 3.16 5.89 -34.30
N LEU A 135 2.29 5.20 -33.56
CA LEU A 135 1.02 5.74 -33.06
C LEU A 135 1.17 6.43 -31.71
N LEU A 136 2.06 5.94 -30.84
CA LEU A 136 2.14 6.46 -29.47
C LEU A 136 2.44 7.95 -29.46
N GLN A 137 3.52 8.39 -30.12
CA GLN A 137 3.90 9.80 -30.13
C GLN A 137 2.80 10.70 -30.72
N ALA A 138 2.16 10.27 -31.81
CA ALA A 138 1.06 11.00 -32.42
C ALA A 138 -0.13 11.19 -31.47
N LEU A 139 -0.41 10.20 -30.61
CA LEU A 139 -1.45 10.31 -29.58
C LEU A 139 -1.05 11.25 -28.44
N LEU A 140 0.23 11.27 -28.05
CA LEU A 140 0.75 12.14 -27.00
C LEU A 140 0.76 13.61 -27.43
N ASP A 141 1.16 13.88 -28.66
CA ASP A 141 1.26 15.23 -29.24
C ASP A 141 -0.12 15.85 -29.53
N ALA A 142 -1.11 15.02 -29.86
CA ALA A 142 -2.47 15.46 -30.14
C ALA A 142 -3.29 15.80 -28.88
N ALA A 143 -2.76 15.53 -27.68
CA ALA A 143 -3.45 15.77 -26.43
C ALA A 143 -3.18 17.17 -25.88
N THR A 144 -4.21 17.84 -25.36
CA THR A 144 -4.08 19.20 -24.79
C THR A 144 -3.69 19.20 -23.32
N GLY A 145 -3.76 18.04 -22.65
CA GLY A 145 -3.34 17.89 -21.26
C GLY A 145 -3.15 16.43 -20.83
N PRO A 146 -2.63 16.21 -19.60
CA PRO A 146 -2.23 14.87 -19.13
C PRO A 146 -3.39 13.86 -19.08
N ALA A 147 -4.56 14.27 -18.60
CA ALA A 147 -5.73 13.39 -18.52
C ALA A 147 -6.22 12.96 -19.91
N GLU A 148 -6.23 13.89 -20.88
CA GLU A 148 -6.60 13.58 -22.27
C GLU A 148 -5.59 12.65 -22.93
N ARG A 149 -4.29 12.86 -22.66
CA ARG A 149 -3.18 12.02 -23.15
C ARG A 149 -3.39 10.57 -22.73
N LEU A 150 -3.60 10.32 -21.44
CA LEU A 150 -3.82 8.96 -20.91
C LEU A 150 -5.10 8.34 -21.48
N ALA A 151 -6.19 9.12 -21.57
CA ALA A 151 -7.45 8.64 -22.14
C ALA A 151 -7.32 8.24 -23.62
N ARG A 152 -6.58 9.01 -24.42
CA ARG A 152 -6.31 8.71 -25.83
C ARG A 152 -5.46 7.46 -26.00
N VAL A 153 -4.39 7.31 -25.22
CA VAL A 153 -3.54 6.12 -25.23
C VAL A 153 -4.37 4.89 -24.86
N TRP A 154 -5.18 4.98 -23.81
CA TRP A 154 -6.04 3.88 -23.40
C TRP A 154 -7.13 3.54 -24.43
N LEU A 155 -7.74 4.53 -25.07
CA LEU A 155 -8.70 4.32 -26.14
C LEU A 155 -8.05 3.60 -27.34
N ALA A 156 -6.84 4.00 -27.72
CA ALA A 156 -6.07 3.30 -28.75
C ALA A 156 -5.81 1.84 -28.36
N CYS A 157 -5.43 1.60 -27.11
CA CYS A 157 -5.25 0.25 -26.57
C CYS A 157 -6.51 -0.61 -26.65
N GLN A 158 -7.70 -0.04 -26.52
CA GLN A 158 -8.97 -0.78 -26.61
C GLN A 158 -9.46 -1.03 -28.04
N THR A 159 -9.18 -0.09 -28.95
CA THR A 159 -9.76 -0.07 -30.30
C THR A 159 -8.90 -0.77 -31.35
N ARG A 160 -7.60 -0.89 -31.08
CA ARG A 160 -6.62 -1.48 -32.01
C ARG A 160 -6.54 -3.00 -31.83
N PRO A 161 -6.77 -3.82 -32.87
CA PRO A 161 -6.80 -5.28 -32.77
C PRO A 161 -5.52 -5.89 -32.16
N GLU A 162 -4.37 -5.26 -32.41
CA GLU A 162 -3.05 -5.73 -31.99
C GLU A 162 -2.87 -5.69 -30.47
N VAL A 163 -3.57 -4.78 -29.78
CA VAL A 163 -3.40 -4.51 -28.33
C VAL A 163 -4.70 -4.64 -27.53
N ALA A 164 -5.86 -4.75 -28.18
CA ALA A 164 -7.16 -4.87 -27.53
C ALA A 164 -7.30 -6.08 -26.59
N ASN A 165 -6.61 -7.19 -26.91
CA ASN A 165 -6.56 -8.35 -26.02
C ASN A 165 -5.82 -8.04 -24.73
N GLY A 166 -4.68 -7.33 -24.81
CA GLY A 166 -3.92 -6.88 -23.64
C GLY A 166 -4.75 -5.92 -22.77
N ALA A 167 -5.46 -4.96 -23.39
CA ALA A 167 -6.32 -4.02 -22.66
C ALA A 167 -7.39 -4.74 -21.84
N ARG A 168 -8.01 -5.78 -22.39
CA ARG A 168 -9.01 -6.61 -21.69
C ARG A 168 -8.38 -7.40 -20.54
N GLN A 169 -7.18 -7.96 -20.74
CA GLN A 169 -6.46 -8.69 -19.69
C GLN A 169 -6.07 -7.77 -18.52
N VAL A 170 -5.58 -6.55 -18.81
CA VAL A 170 -5.28 -5.54 -17.80
C VAL A 170 -6.52 -5.22 -16.95
N LEU A 171 -7.66 -4.98 -17.58
CA LEU A 171 -8.93 -4.76 -16.86
C LEU A 171 -9.42 -6.01 -16.11
N GLY A 172 -8.93 -7.20 -16.40
CA GLY A 172 -9.17 -8.39 -15.59
C GLY A 172 -8.36 -8.42 -14.29
N LEU A 173 -7.22 -7.73 -14.27
CA LEU A 173 -6.26 -7.72 -13.16
C LEU A 173 -6.45 -6.53 -12.22
N VAL A 174 -6.68 -5.35 -12.78
CA VAL A 174 -6.70 -4.07 -12.05
C VAL A 174 -7.88 -3.20 -12.48
N ALA A 175 -8.23 -2.21 -11.65
CA ALA A 175 -9.27 -1.25 -12.00
C ALA A 175 -8.80 -0.32 -13.13
N TRP A 176 -9.74 0.29 -13.85
CA TRP A 176 -9.41 1.25 -14.91
C TRP A 176 -8.50 2.40 -14.44
N ALA A 177 -8.72 2.92 -13.24
CA ALA A 177 -7.88 3.96 -12.64
C ALA A 177 -6.42 3.49 -12.43
N ASP A 178 -6.22 2.23 -12.03
CA ASP A 178 -4.88 1.64 -11.92
C ASP A 178 -4.23 1.51 -13.30
N ALA A 179 -4.99 1.08 -14.31
CA ALA A 179 -4.49 0.94 -15.67
C ALA A 179 -3.97 2.27 -16.23
N LEU A 180 -4.72 3.37 -16.04
CA LEU A 180 -4.26 4.70 -16.43
C LEU A 180 -3.00 5.13 -15.67
N ARG A 181 -2.95 4.89 -14.36
CA ARG A 181 -1.77 5.23 -13.55
C ARG A 181 -0.54 4.45 -13.98
N LEU A 182 -0.69 3.16 -14.31
CA LEU A 182 0.41 2.33 -14.81
C LEU A 182 0.89 2.78 -16.20
N ILE A 183 -0.01 3.27 -17.06
CA ILE A 183 0.39 3.92 -18.32
C ILE A 183 1.22 5.16 -18.03
N ASP A 184 0.72 6.05 -17.17
CA ASP A 184 1.40 7.30 -16.79
C ASP A 184 2.81 7.02 -16.26
N GLN A 185 2.93 6.11 -15.29
CA GLN A 185 4.22 5.66 -14.75
C GLN A 185 5.16 5.08 -15.80
N THR A 186 4.62 4.38 -16.80
CA THR A 186 5.42 3.81 -17.90
C THR A 186 5.92 4.91 -18.85
N LEU A 187 5.07 5.87 -19.20
CA LEU A 187 5.44 7.01 -20.03
C LEU A 187 6.50 7.88 -19.36
N ASP A 188 6.31 8.18 -18.06
CA ASP A 188 7.29 8.90 -17.25
C ASP A 188 8.64 8.18 -17.19
N ALA A 189 8.62 6.85 -16.98
CA ALA A 189 9.83 6.04 -16.97
C ALA A 189 10.57 6.04 -18.31
N TRP A 190 9.84 6.15 -19.42
CA TRP A 190 10.40 6.26 -20.77
C TRP A 190 10.73 7.70 -21.17
N ARG A 191 10.38 8.69 -20.34
CA ARG A 191 10.55 10.13 -20.58
C ARG A 191 9.80 10.62 -21.83
N LEU A 192 8.54 10.20 -21.98
CA LEU A 192 7.64 10.55 -23.10
C LEU A 192 6.43 11.40 -22.65
#